data_AF-A0A3A8TQ21-F1
#
_entry.id   AF-A0A3A8TQ21-F1
#
_cell.length_a   1.000
_cell.length_b   1.000
_cell.length_c   1.000
_cell.angle_alpha   90.00
_cell.angle_beta   90.00
_cell.angle_gamma   90.00
#
_symmetry.space_group_name_H-M   'P 1'
#
loop_
_entity.id
_entity.type
_entity.pdbx_description
1 polymer ?
#
loop_
_entity_poly.entity_id
_entity_poly.type
_entity_poly.pdbx_seq_one_letter_code
_entity_poly.pdbx_strand_id
1 'polypeptide(L)'
;SFKKMKGAIYRKDKEGFYVYAKPNLCDPDTVVKYISRYLGRPTIASSRVDSYDGENVTFHYNKHEDDSYVEKTLPVLDFIQLLIQHIPEKHFKITRYYGLYARRRELDKTIRKAVDPCKHKIILDWNQWRNLIFLSFGYDPLECPKCKHKMVFMELYQKHKRVPLEELYEKAMAPYRCQSKGPPGKCA
;
A
#
# COMPACT_ATOMS: atom_id res chain seq x y z
N SER A 1 30.35 31.72 -1.76
CA SER A 1 29.20 31.61 -0.83
C SER A 1 27.95 32.16 -1.49
N PHE A 2 26.86 31.40 -1.48
CA PHE A 2 25.57 31.76 -2.08
C PHE A 2 25.09 33.18 -1.70
N LYS A 3 25.35 33.60 -0.45
CA LYS A 3 24.99 34.94 0.04
C LYS A 3 25.65 36.08 -0.75
N LYS A 4 26.93 35.94 -1.14
CA LYS A 4 27.65 36.97 -1.92
C LYS A 4 27.09 37.08 -3.35
N MET A 5 26.82 35.95 -3.99
CA MET A 5 26.24 35.91 -5.34
C MET A 5 24.81 36.50 -5.37
N LYS A 6 23.96 36.10 -4.42
CA LYS A 6 22.61 36.66 -4.21
C LYS A 6 22.64 38.19 -4.07
N GLY A 7 23.55 38.71 -3.23
CA GLY A 7 23.71 40.15 -3.03
C GLY A 7 24.19 40.90 -4.28
N ALA A 8 25.05 40.28 -5.11
CA ALA A 8 25.49 40.87 -6.37
C ALA A 8 24.36 40.96 -7.40
N ILE A 9 23.51 39.93 -7.49
CA ILE A 9 22.35 39.91 -8.40
C ILE A 9 21.34 40.99 -8.02
N TYR A 10 21.01 41.14 -6.73
CA TYR A 10 20.11 42.21 -6.26
C TYR A 10 20.61 43.63 -6.54
N ARG A 11 21.93 43.83 -6.57
CA ARG A 11 22.52 45.14 -6.92
C ARG A 11 22.47 45.40 -8.42
N LYS A 12 22.64 44.35 -9.23
CA LYS A 12 22.67 44.43 -10.69
C LYS A 12 21.28 44.61 -11.28
N ASP A 13 20.30 43.84 -10.80
CA ASP A 13 18.95 43.78 -11.36
C ASP A 13 17.93 44.28 -10.33
N LYS A 14 17.89 45.61 -10.11
CA LYS A 14 16.99 46.24 -9.12
C LYS A 14 15.49 46.00 -9.40
N GLU A 15 15.12 45.98 -10.68
CA GLU A 15 13.74 45.72 -11.16
C GLU A 15 13.57 44.27 -11.67
N GLY A 16 14.49 43.37 -11.31
CA GLY A 16 14.43 41.97 -11.74
C GLY A 16 13.29 41.21 -11.06
N PHE A 17 12.78 40.17 -11.72
CA PHE A 17 11.77 39.29 -11.13
C PHE A 17 12.36 38.55 -9.92
N TYR A 18 12.00 38.99 -8.71
CA TYR A 18 12.38 38.34 -7.46
C TYR A 18 11.14 37.85 -6.72
N VAL A 19 11.12 36.54 -6.42
CA VAL A 19 10.11 35.94 -5.54
C VAL A 19 10.63 36.01 -4.10
N TYR A 20 10.06 36.91 -3.31
CA TYR A 20 10.28 36.93 -1.86
C TYR A 20 9.53 35.77 -1.21
N ALA A 21 10.22 34.64 -1.00
CA ALA A 21 9.73 33.63 -0.08
C ALA A 21 9.91 34.16 1.35
N LYS A 22 8.80 34.49 2.03
CA LYS A 22 8.83 34.79 3.47
C LYS A 22 9.53 33.62 4.18
N PRO A 23 10.49 33.87 5.09
CA PRO A 23 11.06 32.81 5.88
C PRO A 23 9.94 32.12 6.65
N ASN A 24 9.92 30.79 6.63
CA ASN A 24 8.98 30.01 7.41
C ASN A 24 9.16 30.38 8.88
N LEU A 25 8.18 31.08 9.44
CA LEU A 25 8.11 31.39 10.87
C LEU A 25 7.82 30.14 11.72
N CYS A 26 7.59 28.99 11.07
CA CYS A 26 7.29 27.74 11.72
C CYS A 26 8.55 26.90 11.88
N ASP A 27 8.75 26.39 13.09
CA ASP A 27 9.75 25.40 13.42
C ASP A 27 9.58 24.14 12.54
N PRO A 28 10.61 23.72 11.76
CA PRO A 28 10.53 22.57 10.87
C PRO A 28 10.09 21.29 11.58
N ASP A 29 10.51 21.09 12.83
CA ASP A 29 10.13 19.91 13.62
C ASP A 29 8.63 19.92 13.93
N THR A 30 8.08 21.10 14.23
CA THR A 30 6.63 21.31 14.41
C THR A 30 5.86 21.01 13.12
N VAL A 31 6.34 21.44 11.96
CA VAL A 31 5.71 21.14 10.66
C VAL A 31 5.76 19.65 10.36
N VAL A 32 6.91 19.00 10.54
CA VAL A 32 7.08 17.56 10.33
C VAL A 32 6.18 16.78 11.30
N LYS A 33 6.10 17.18 12.57
CA LYS A 33 5.22 16.59 13.57
C LYS A 33 3.74 16.79 13.24
N TYR A 34 3.38 17.91 12.63
CA TYR A 34 2.02 18.17 12.15
C TYR A 34 1.70 17.23 10.98
N ILE A 35 2.49 17.26 9.90
CA ILE A 35 2.29 16.43 8.71
C ILE A 35 2.28 14.93 9.05
N SER A 36 3.21 14.47 9.88
CA SER A 36 3.28 13.06 10.29
C SER A 36 2.06 12.58 11.09
N ARG A 37 1.37 13.46 11.83
CA ARG A 37 0.08 13.10 12.48
C ARG A 37 -1.02 12.83 11.45
N TYR A 38 -1.05 13.57 10.34
CA TYR A 38 -2.03 13.37 9.27
C TYR A 38 -1.69 12.16 8.39
N LEU A 39 -0.41 11.89 8.15
CA LEU A 39 0.01 10.72 7.38
C LEU A 39 -0.19 9.40 8.14
N GLY A 40 -0.13 9.45 9.47
CA GLY A 40 -0.11 8.25 10.32
C GLY A 40 -1.43 7.92 10.99
N ARG A 41 -2.47 8.76 10.93
CA ARG A 41 -3.73 8.49 11.63
C ARG A 41 -4.82 8.11 10.61
N PRO A 42 -5.72 7.18 10.95
CA PRO A 42 -6.93 6.96 10.15
C PRO A 42 -7.72 8.26 10.04
N THR A 43 -8.51 8.40 8.98
CA THR A 43 -9.32 9.58 8.66
C THR A 43 -10.11 10.09 9.86
N ILE A 44 -10.66 9.18 10.64
CA ILE A 44 -11.37 9.45 11.89
C ILE A 44 -10.75 8.60 13.00
N ALA A 45 -10.58 9.19 14.18
CA ALA A 45 -10.14 8.46 15.36
C ALA A 45 -11.27 7.58 15.89
N SER A 46 -10.98 6.39 16.39
CA SER A 46 -12.01 5.50 16.96
C SER A 46 -12.75 6.13 18.14
N SER A 47 -12.09 7.01 18.90
CA SER A 47 -12.71 7.77 20.00
C SER A 47 -13.74 8.80 19.54
N ARG A 48 -13.85 9.05 18.22
CA ARG A 48 -14.84 9.95 17.63
C ARG A 48 -16.05 9.22 17.07
N VAL A 49 -16.07 7.89 17.15
CA VAL A 49 -17.24 7.07 16.81
C VAL A 49 -17.94 6.75 18.12
N ASP A 50 -19.13 7.31 18.28
CA ASP A 50 -19.87 7.28 19.55
C ASP A 50 -20.72 6.01 19.68
N SER A 51 -21.38 5.58 18.60
CA SER A 51 -22.16 4.34 18.58
C SER A 51 -22.30 3.75 17.17
N TYR A 52 -22.58 2.45 17.13
CA TYR A 52 -22.85 1.69 15.92
C TYR A 52 -23.90 0.61 16.23
N ASP A 53 -25.03 0.65 15.52
CA ASP A 53 -26.18 -0.25 15.75
C ASP A 53 -26.33 -1.36 14.68
N GLY A 54 -25.44 -1.38 13.67
CA GLY A 54 -25.50 -2.30 12.53
C GLY A 54 -26.02 -1.66 11.24
N GLU A 55 -26.82 -0.61 11.34
CA GLU A 55 -27.44 0.09 10.20
C GLU A 55 -26.93 1.53 10.08
N ASN A 56 -26.67 2.17 11.20
CA ASN A 56 -26.24 3.56 11.35
C ASN A 56 -25.01 3.68 12.25
N VAL A 57 -24.22 4.71 11.98
CA VAL A 57 -23.03 5.10 12.75
C VAL A 57 -23.22 6.52 13.25
N THR A 58 -23.07 6.72 14.56
CA THR A 58 -23.04 8.04 15.19
C THR A 58 -21.60 8.40 15.49
N PHE A 59 -21.18 9.59 15.07
CA PHE A 59 -19.83 10.08 15.24
C PHE A 59 -19.80 11.61 15.36
N HIS A 60 -18.73 12.13 15.96
CA HIS A 60 -18.54 13.56 16.13
C HIS A 60 -17.22 14.10 15.59
N TYR A 61 -17.21 15.38 15.24
CA TYR A 61 -16.02 16.11 14.82
C TYR A 61 -16.19 17.60 15.06
N ASN A 62 -15.06 18.32 15.22
CA ASN A 62 -15.09 19.77 15.21
C ASN A 62 -14.92 20.28 13.78
N LYS A 63 -15.73 21.26 13.36
CA LYS A 63 -15.55 21.92 12.07
C LYS A 63 -14.23 22.69 12.06
N HIS A 64 -13.50 22.62 10.96
CA HIS A 64 -12.23 23.34 10.85
C HIS A 64 -12.40 24.87 10.80
N GLU A 65 -13.58 25.36 10.39
CA GLU A 65 -13.85 26.78 10.18
C GLU A 65 -13.93 27.56 11.50
N ASP A 66 -14.63 27.00 12.49
CA ASP A 66 -14.98 27.66 13.75
C ASP A 66 -14.74 26.77 14.99
N ASP A 67 -14.14 25.59 14.83
CA ASP A 67 -13.93 24.57 15.87
C ASP A 67 -15.22 24.12 16.58
N SER A 68 -16.39 24.33 15.94
CA SER A 68 -17.67 23.93 16.52
C SER A 68 -17.85 22.42 16.54
N TYR A 69 -18.29 21.89 17.68
CA TYR A 69 -18.59 20.47 17.85
C TYR A 69 -19.84 20.08 17.04
N VAL A 70 -19.72 19.05 16.21
CA VAL A 70 -20.80 18.51 15.39
C VAL A 70 -20.89 17.01 15.61
N GLU A 71 -22.09 16.55 15.93
CA GLU A 71 -22.45 15.13 15.98
C GLU A 71 -23.31 14.79 14.77
N LYS A 72 -23.06 13.64 14.14
CA LYS A 72 -23.84 13.14 13.00
C LYS A 72 -24.11 11.66 13.15
N THR A 73 -25.32 11.27 12.76
CA THR A 73 -25.71 9.87 12.57
C THR A 73 -26.00 9.64 11.10
N LEU A 74 -25.35 8.66 10.49
CA LEU A 74 -25.51 8.32 9.07
C LEU A 74 -25.68 6.81 8.89
N PRO A 75 -26.36 6.37 7.83
CA PRO A 75 -26.31 4.97 7.41
C PRO A 75 -24.86 4.51 7.20
N VAL A 76 -24.59 3.23 7.47
CA VAL A 76 -23.25 2.65 7.38
C VAL A 76 -22.61 2.85 6.01
N LEU A 77 -23.38 2.69 4.93
CA LEU A 77 -22.86 2.84 3.58
C LEU A 77 -22.42 4.27 3.29
N ASP A 78 -23.18 5.26 3.76
CA ASP A 78 -22.85 6.67 3.60
C ASP A 78 -21.62 7.04 4.43
N PHE A 79 -21.52 6.50 5.64
CA PHE A 79 -20.32 6.64 6.47
C PHE A 79 -19.07 6.04 5.80
N ILE A 80 -19.18 4.85 5.21
CA ILE A 80 -18.10 4.21 4.45
C ILE A 80 -17.71 5.08 3.24
N GLN A 81 -18.68 5.67 2.54
CA GLN A 81 -18.42 6.55 1.40
C GLN A 81 -17.56 7.75 1.81
N LEU A 82 -17.84 8.36 2.98
CA LEU A 82 -17.01 9.43 3.54
C LEU A 82 -15.58 8.99 3.87
N LEU A 83 -15.34 7.71 4.17
CA LEU A 83 -14.00 7.19 4.39
C LEU A 83 -13.26 6.90 3.08
N ILE A 84 -13.98 6.42 2.06
CA ILE A 84 -13.40 6.05 0.76
C ILE A 84 -12.72 7.24 0.07
N GLN A 85 -13.23 8.47 0.25
CA GLN A 85 -12.60 9.67 -0.32
C GLN A 85 -11.14 9.90 0.14
N HIS A 86 -10.74 9.28 1.26
CA HIS A 86 -9.38 9.36 1.79
C HIS A 86 -8.49 8.19 1.34
N ILE A 87 -9.05 7.22 0.62
CA ILE A 87 -8.27 6.15 -0.01
C ILE A 87 -7.56 6.77 -1.21
N PRO A 88 -6.22 6.69 -1.25
CA PRO A 88 -5.46 7.29 -2.32
C PRO A 88 -5.68 6.53 -3.64
N GLU A 89 -5.41 7.20 -4.76
CA GLU A 89 -5.52 6.59 -6.07
C GLU A 89 -4.59 5.37 -6.26
N LYS A 90 -4.95 4.53 -7.22
CA LYS A 90 -4.15 3.36 -7.57
C LYS A 90 -2.73 3.79 -7.94
N HIS A 91 -1.74 3.14 -7.32
CA HIS A 91 -0.30 3.41 -7.43
C HIS A 91 0.22 4.64 -6.69
N PHE A 92 -0.62 5.38 -5.96
CA PHE A 92 -0.16 6.40 -5.03
C PHE A 92 0.49 5.73 -3.82
N LYS A 93 1.78 5.98 -3.60
CA LYS A 93 2.55 5.39 -2.50
C LYS A 93 2.43 6.27 -1.26
N ILE A 94 1.53 5.92 -0.35
CA ILE A 94 1.54 6.49 1.01
C ILE A 94 2.77 5.96 1.75
N THR A 95 3.56 6.86 2.37
CA THR A 95 4.63 6.47 3.29
C THR A 95 4.02 5.89 4.56
N ARG A 96 3.77 4.58 4.58
CA ARG A 96 3.35 3.88 5.80
C ARG A 96 4.56 3.67 6.70
N TYR A 97 4.65 4.47 7.76
CA TYR A 97 5.68 4.36 8.81
C TYR A 97 5.38 3.24 9.82
N TYR A 98 4.31 2.46 9.68
CA TYR A 98 4.03 1.33 10.57
C TYR A 98 3.06 0.33 9.92
N GLY A 99 2.98 -0.89 10.46
CA GLY A 99 2.09 -1.96 10.01
C GLY A 99 2.65 -2.85 8.90
N LEU A 100 1.92 -3.94 8.58
CA LEU A 100 2.31 -4.99 7.62
C LEU A 100 2.75 -4.47 6.24
N TYR A 101 2.16 -3.33 5.83
CA TYR A 101 2.35 -2.71 4.52
C TYR A 101 3.42 -1.60 4.52
N ALA A 102 4.14 -1.40 5.62
CA ALA A 102 5.26 -0.48 5.71
C ALA A 102 6.48 -0.98 4.92
N ARG A 103 7.39 -0.08 4.58
CA ARG A 103 8.62 -0.44 3.84
C ARG A 103 9.55 -1.27 4.74
N ARG A 104 9.58 -2.58 4.49
CA ARG A 104 10.51 -3.64 4.94
C ARG A 104 11.41 -3.25 6.11
N ARG A 105 10.94 -3.48 7.33
CA ARG A 105 11.72 -3.34 8.57
C ARG A 105 12.28 -4.68 8.99
N GLU A 106 13.40 -4.65 9.71
CA GLU A 106 13.97 -5.85 10.34
C GLU A 106 12.97 -6.53 11.29
N LEU A 107 12.12 -5.74 11.96
CA LEU A 107 11.03 -6.21 12.80
C LEU A 107 9.94 -6.99 12.04
N ASP A 108 9.71 -6.70 10.75
CA ASP A 108 8.66 -7.38 9.97
C ASP A 108 9.00 -8.86 9.72
N LYS A 109 10.26 -9.28 9.95
CA LYS A 109 10.67 -10.69 9.89
C LYS A 109 9.93 -11.55 10.92
N THR A 110 9.51 -10.97 12.06
CA THR A 110 8.81 -11.70 13.12
C THR A 110 7.31 -11.82 12.87
N ILE A 111 6.72 -10.97 12.02
CA ILE A 111 5.29 -11.01 11.66
C ILE A 111 4.90 -12.35 11.04
N ARG A 112 5.81 -12.99 10.31
CA ARG A 112 5.60 -14.35 9.79
C ARG A 112 5.30 -15.37 10.89
N LYS A 113 5.72 -15.12 12.14
CA LYS A 113 5.46 -15.97 13.31
C LYS A 113 4.08 -15.75 13.93
N ALA A 114 3.40 -14.65 13.60
CA ALA A 114 2.04 -14.36 14.07
C ALA A 114 0.97 -15.11 13.27
N VAL A 115 1.36 -15.70 12.13
CA VAL A 115 0.50 -16.60 11.38
C VAL A 115 0.56 -17.97 12.08
N ASP A 116 -0.61 -18.55 12.33
CA ASP A 116 -0.69 -19.88 12.92
C ASP A 116 0.00 -20.93 12.02
N PRO A 117 0.81 -21.86 12.58
CA PRO A 117 1.48 -22.90 11.79
C PRO A 117 0.54 -23.73 10.90
N CYS A 118 -0.71 -23.92 11.30
CA CYS A 118 -1.71 -24.62 10.48
C CYS A 118 -2.07 -23.83 9.21
N LYS A 119 -2.04 -22.50 9.30
CA LYS A 119 -2.30 -21.59 8.17
C LYS A 119 -1.07 -21.37 7.28
N HIS A 120 0.13 -21.67 7.78
CA HIS A 120 1.35 -21.63 6.95
C HIS A 120 1.23 -22.51 5.73
N LYS A 121 0.63 -23.71 5.88
CA LYS A 121 0.42 -24.61 4.75
C LYS A 121 -0.44 -23.94 3.68
N ILE A 122 -1.54 -23.28 4.03
CA ILE A 122 -2.41 -22.60 3.04
C ILE A 122 -1.72 -21.41 2.35
N ILE A 123 -0.87 -20.67 3.09
CA ILE A 123 -0.19 -19.47 2.59
C ILE A 123 1.07 -19.80 1.78
N LEU A 124 1.79 -20.86 2.16
CA LEU A 124 3.03 -21.33 1.54
C LEU A 124 2.79 -22.40 0.48
N ASP A 125 1.66 -23.11 0.57
CA ASP A 125 1.17 -23.91 -0.54
C ASP A 125 1.02 -22.94 -1.70
N TRP A 126 1.66 -23.28 -2.80
CA TRP A 126 1.58 -22.58 -4.07
C TRP A 126 0.19 -22.82 -4.64
N ASN A 127 -0.83 -22.42 -3.87
CA ASN A 127 -2.23 -22.55 -4.16
C ASN A 127 -2.41 -21.92 -5.52
N GLN A 128 -2.56 -22.81 -6.49
CA GLN A 128 -2.54 -22.51 -7.91
C GLN A 128 -3.47 -21.34 -8.08
N TRP A 129 -2.96 -20.22 -8.59
CA TRP A 129 -3.70 -18.97 -8.79
C TRP A 129 -5.16 -19.20 -9.26
N ARG A 130 -5.35 -20.22 -10.09
CA ARG A 130 -6.64 -20.79 -10.51
C ARG A 130 -7.61 -21.10 -9.35
N ASN A 131 -7.21 -21.91 -8.37
CA ASN A 131 -8.03 -22.32 -7.23
C ASN A 131 -8.41 -21.13 -6.34
N LEU A 132 -7.48 -20.20 -6.13
CA LEU A 132 -7.75 -19.00 -5.33
C LEU A 132 -8.77 -18.09 -5.99
N ILE A 133 -8.67 -17.89 -7.31
CA ILE A 133 -9.67 -17.14 -8.06
C ILE A 133 -11.01 -17.86 -8.04
N PHE A 134 -11.02 -19.18 -8.25
CA PHE A 134 -12.24 -19.97 -8.21
C PHE A 134 -12.96 -19.87 -6.85
N LEU A 135 -12.24 -20.03 -5.74
CA LEU A 135 -12.83 -19.92 -4.40
C LEU A 135 -13.30 -18.50 -4.06
N SER A 136 -12.58 -17.47 -4.52
CA SER A 136 -12.90 -16.07 -4.18
C SER A 136 -14.03 -15.50 -5.02
N PHE A 137 -14.11 -15.89 -6.29
CA PHE A 137 -15.01 -15.26 -7.28
C PHE A 137 -16.01 -16.23 -7.92
N GLY A 138 -15.91 -17.53 -7.66
CA GLY A 138 -16.85 -18.55 -8.15
C GLY A 138 -16.69 -18.94 -9.63
N TYR A 139 -15.61 -18.53 -10.29
CA TYR A 139 -15.34 -18.89 -11.69
C TYR A 139 -13.90 -19.35 -11.91
N ASP A 140 -13.71 -20.24 -12.88
CA ASP A 140 -12.39 -20.74 -13.24
C ASP A 140 -11.71 -19.78 -14.24
N PRO A 141 -10.57 -19.17 -13.90
CA PRO A 141 -9.92 -18.22 -14.80
C PRO A 141 -9.27 -18.88 -16.03
N LEU A 142 -9.18 -20.22 -16.09
CA LEU A 142 -8.75 -20.96 -17.27
C LEU A 142 -9.91 -21.49 -18.10
N GLU A 143 -11.16 -21.17 -17.77
CA GLU A 143 -12.31 -21.51 -18.60
C GLU A 143 -12.79 -20.29 -19.38
N CYS A 144 -13.03 -20.47 -20.68
CA CYS A 144 -13.59 -19.39 -21.49
C CYS A 144 -15.03 -19.09 -21.05
N PRO A 145 -15.38 -17.83 -20.70
CA PRO A 145 -16.72 -17.48 -20.23
C PRO A 145 -17.81 -17.65 -21.29
N LYS A 146 -17.45 -17.75 -22.58
CA LYS A 146 -18.40 -17.95 -23.69
C LYS A 146 -18.60 -19.41 -24.06
N CYS A 147 -17.52 -20.17 -24.26
CA CYS A 147 -17.59 -21.54 -24.79
C CYS A 147 -17.23 -22.63 -23.77
N LYS A 148 -16.88 -22.28 -22.53
CA LYS A 148 -16.48 -23.19 -21.44
C LYS A 148 -15.30 -24.13 -21.75
N HIS A 149 -14.58 -23.89 -22.84
CA HIS A 149 -13.37 -24.65 -23.15
C HIS A 149 -12.21 -24.18 -22.29
N LYS A 150 -11.32 -25.12 -21.97
CA LYS A 150 -10.10 -24.84 -21.21
C LYS A 150 -9.13 -24.02 -22.06
N MET A 151 -8.78 -22.84 -21.58
CA MET A 151 -7.82 -21.94 -22.20
C MET A 151 -6.40 -22.50 -21.99
N VAL A 152 -5.64 -22.55 -23.08
CA VAL A 152 -4.23 -22.94 -23.07
C VAL A 152 -3.39 -21.67 -23.16
N PHE A 153 -2.37 -21.59 -22.33
CA PHE A 153 -1.42 -20.50 -22.38
C PHE A 153 -0.51 -20.65 -23.60
N MET A 154 -0.50 -19.65 -24.48
CA MET A 154 0.29 -19.67 -25.70
C MET A 154 1.62 -18.95 -25.50
N GLU A 155 1.59 -17.63 -25.25
CA GLU A 155 2.79 -16.80 -25.17
C GLU A 155 2.63 -15.62 -24.20
N LEU A 156 3.75 -15.15 -23.65
CA LEU A 156 3.83 -13.97 -22.80
C LEU A 156 4.51 -12.82 -23.54
N TYR A 157 3.90 -11.63 -23.53
CA TYR A 157 4.51 -10.41 -24.04
C TYR A 157 4.71 -9.39 -22.92
N GLN A 158 5.92 -8.82 -22.82
CA GLN A 158 6.24 -7.75 -21.90
C GLN A 158 6.86 -6.59 -22.68
N LYS A 159 6.27 -5.38 -22.57
CA LYS A 159 6.70 -4.20 -23.35
C LYS A 159 6.82 -4.48 -24.86
N HIS A 160 5.81 -5.14 -25.43
CA HIS A 160 5.77 -5.60 -26.84
C HIS A 160 6.89 -6.56 -27.27
N LYS A 161 7.60 -7.17 -26.32
CA LYS A 161 8.60 -8.21 -26.60
C LYS A 161 8.10 -9.56 -26.11
N ARG A 162 8.20 -10.58 -26.96
CA ARG A 162 7.93 -11.97 -26.60
C ARG A 162 8.91 -12.39 -25.51
N VAL A 163 8.38 -13.01 -24.47
CA VAL A 163 9.16 -13.52 -23.35
C VAL A 163 9.26 -15.04 -23.50
N PRO A 164 10.47 -15.61 -23.69
CA PRO A 164 10.64 -17.05 -23.82
C PRO A 164 10.35 -17.72 -22.47
N LEU A 165 9.23 -18.45 -22.43
CA LEU A 165 8.72 -19.09 -21.21
C LEU A 165 9.61 -20.22 -20.73
N GLU A 166 10.16 -21.00 -21.66
CA GLU A 166 11.07 -22.10 -21.36
C GLU A 166 12.31 -21.57 -20.61
N GLU A 167 12.92 -20.49 -21.11
CA GLU A 167 14.06 -19.86 -20.45
C GLU A 167 13.72 -19.27 -19.08
N LEU A 168 12.52 -18.67 -18.94
CA LEU A 168 12.05 -18.18 -17.65
C LEU A 168 11.85 -19.32 -16.65
N TYR A 169 11.25 -20.42 -17.09
CA TYR A 169 11.03 -21.61 -16.29
C TYR A 169 12.37 -22.21 -15.85
N GLU A 170 13.30 -22.40 -16.77
CA GLU A 170 14.65 -22.91 -16.46
C GLU A 170 15.39 -22.00 -15.48
N LYS A 171 15.34 -20.67 -15.66
CA LYS A 171 15.92 -19.70 -14.70
C LYS A 171 15.26 -19.76 -13.33
N ALA A 172 13.93 -19.90 -13.27
CA ALA A 172 13.19 -19.99 -12.01
C ALA A 172 13.44 -21.31 -11.27
N MET A 173 13.63 -22.41 -12.00
CA MET A 173 13.83 -23.76 -11.46
C MET A 173 15.31 -24.07 -11.17
N ALA A 174 16.27 -23.35 -11.76
CA ALA A 174 17.71 -23.54 -11.55
C ALA A 174 18.14 -23.61 -10.06
N PRO A 175 17.62 -22.78 -9.13
CA PRO A 175 17.98 -22.85 -7.72
C PRO A 175 17.52 -24.13 -7.01
N TYR A 176 16.43 -24.74 -7.49
CA TYR A 176 15.80 -25.91 -6.87
C TYR A 176 16.38 -27.23 -7.38
N ARG A 177 16.94 -27.25 -8.59
CA ARG A 177 17.62 -28.43 -9.15
C ARG A 177 18.95 -28.75 -8.46
N CYS A 178 19.63 -27.77 -7.87
CA CYS A 178 20.91 -27.97 -7.17
C CYS A 178 20.78 -28.50 -5.72
N GLN A 179 19.57 -28.65 -5.17
CA GLN A 179 19.38 -29.10 -3.79
C GLN A 179 19.26 -30.64 -3.63
N SER A 180 19.31 -31.41 -4.72
CA SER A 180 19.09 -32.86 -4.68
C SER A 180 20.35 -33.73 -4.52
N LYS A 181 21.49 -33.16 -4.11
CA LYS A 181 22.71 -33.93 -3.81
C LYS A 181 23.19 -33.68 -2.36
N GLY A 182 22.40 -34.12 -1.39
CA GLY A 182 22.88 -34.38 -0.03
C GLY A 182 23.37 -35.84 0.11
N PRO A 183 24.42 -36.14 0.89
CA PRO A 183 24.96 -37.50 1.02
C PRO A 183 23.96 -38.43 1.75
N PRO A 184 23.98 -39.76 1.49
CA PRO A 184 23.12 -40.70 2.18
C PRO A 184 23.62 -40.90 3.62
N GLY A 185 23.00 -40.19 4.57
CA GLY A 185 23.34 -40.22 5.99
C GLY A 185 22.22 -40.82 6.83
N LYS A 186 22.32 -42.14 7.07
CA LYS A 186 21.77 -42.99 8.14
C LYS A 186 20.67 -42.39 9.04
N CYS A 187 19.47 -42.97 8.95
CA CYS A 187 18.48 -42.91 10.01
C CYS A 187 18.95 -43.75 11.21
N ALA A 188 18.98 -43.15 12.39
CA ALA A 188 18.89 -43.80 13.69
C ALA A 188 17.82 -43.06 14.50
#